data_AF-A0A6G2DC04-F1
#
_entry.id   AF-A0A6G2DC04-F1
#
_cell.length_a   1.000
_cell.length_b   1.000
_cell.length_c   1.000
_cell.angle_alpha   90.00
_cell.angle_beta   90.00
_cell.angle_gamma   90.00
#
_symmetry.space_group_name_H-M   'P 1'
#
loop_
_entity.id
_entity.type
_entity.pdbx_description
1 polymer ?
#
loop_
_entity_poly.entity_id
_entity_poly.type
_entity_poly.pdbx_seq_one_letter_code
_entity_poly.pdbx_strand_id
1 'polypeptide(L)'
;AEFKSYHTYFVNKKEKALLVEFCFGVKANSKNCAGAKLNADIVGKPATWIAEQAGFTVPEGTNILAAECKEVGENEPLTREKLSPVIAVLKSESREDGITKARQMVEFNGLGHSAAIHTADEELTKEFGKAVKAIRVICNSPSTFGGIGDVYNAFLPSLTLGCGSYGRNSVGDNVSAINLLNIKKVGRRRNNMQWMKLPSKTYFERDSIQYLQKCRDVERVMIVTDHAMVELGFLDRIIEQ
;
A
#
# COMPACT_ATOMS: atom_id res chain seq x y z
N ALA A 1 14.57 27.92 1.67
CA ALA A 1 14.33 28.73 0.45
C ALA A 1 13.25 28.07 -0.40
N GLU A 2 13.42 26.80 -0.76
CA GLU A 2 12.50 26.06 -1.64
C GLU A 2 11.02 26.04 -1.22
N PHE A 3 10.67 25.69 0.03
CA PHE A 3 9.26 25.73 0.44
C PHE A 3 8.59 27.10 0.26
N LYS A 4 9.35 28.20 0.41
CA LYS A 4 8.81 29.55 0.21
C LYS A 4 8.52 29.84 -1.27
N SER A 5 9.29 29.29 -2.21
CA SER A 5 9.00 29.47 -3.65
C SER A 5 7.71 28.77 -4.08
N TYR A 6 7.30 27.70 -3.37
CA TYR A 6 6.01 27.04 -3.54
C TYR A 6 4.86 27.68 -2.74
N HIS A 7 5.04 28.90 -2.21
CA HIS A 7 4.05 29.61 -1.39
C HIS A 7 3.63 28.85 -0.12
N THR A 8 4.58 28.14 0.50
CA THR A 8 4.38 27.54 1.82
C THR A 8 4.72 28.55 2.91
N TYR A 9 3.78 28.81 3.82
CA TYR A 9 3.97 29.68 4.97
C TYR A 9 4.27 28.85 6.23
N PHE A 10 5.44 29.08 6.84
CA PHE A 10 5.80 28.44 8.11
C PHE A 10 5.22 29.23 9.28
N VAL A 11 4.28 28.62 10.01
CA VAL A 11 3.65 29.26 11.16
C VAL A 11 4.60 29.36 12.34
N ASN A 12 4.60 30.50 13.02
CA ASN A 12 5.35 30.69 14.25
C ASN A 12 4.67 29.98 15.44
N LYS A 13 5.30 29.98 16.63
CA LYS A 13 4.77 29.27 17.81
C LYS A 13 3.37 29.74 18.24
N LYS A 14 3.06 31.03 18.11
CA LYS A 14 1.75 31.60 18.47
C LYS A 14 0.69 31.19 17.44
N GLU A 15 0.99 31.37 16.16
CA GLU A 15 0.12 30.97 15.05
C GLU A 15 -0.15 29.45 15.06
N LYS A 16 0.87 28.63 15.34
CA LYS A 16 0.71 27.18 15.49
C LYS A 16 -0.28 26.85 16.61
N ALA A 17 -0.21 27.51 17.76
CA ALA A 17 -1.12 27.25 18.87
C ALA A 17 -2.58 27.57 18.49
N LEU A 18 -2.80 28.71 17.83
CA LEU A 18 -4.10 29.09 17.28
C LEU A 18 -4.60 28.08 16.23
N LEU A 19 -3.72 27.64 15.33
CA LEU A 19 -4.04 26.65 14.31
C LEU A 19 -4.42 25.29 14.92
N VAL A 20 -3.71 24.82 15.93
CA VAL A 20 -4.05 23.58 16.64
C VAL A 20 -5.43 23.70 17.29
N GLU A 21 -5.70 24.81 17.97
CA GLU A 21 -6.97 25.06 18.64
C GLU A 21 -8.13 25.11 17.65
N PHE A 22 -7.95 25.75 16.49
CA PHE A 22 -8.96 25.81 15.45
C PHE A 22 -9.18 24.46 14.72
N CYS A 23 -8.11 23.76 14.38
CA CYS A 23 -8.19 22.50 13.63
C CYS A 23 -8.68 21.32 14.49
N PHE A 24 -8.45 21.33 15.81
CA PHE A 24 -8.69 20.17 16.66
C PHE A 24 -9.46 20.46 17.96
N GLY A 25 -9.80 21.72 18.24
CA GLY A 25 -10.55 22.13 19.44
C GLY A 25 -9.80 21.92 20.76
N VAL A 26 -8.48 21.70 20.71
CA VAL A 26 -7.64 21.44 21.89
C VAL A 26 -6.37 22.27 21.84
N LYS A 27 -5.74 22.49 23.00
CA LYS A 27 -4.40 23.06 23.08
C LYS A 27 -3.36 21.95 23.03
N ALA A 28 -2.29 22.11 22.24
CA ALA A 28 -1.19 21.15 22.20
C ALA A 28 -0.58 20.93 23.60
N ASN A 29 -0.14 19.70 23.90
CA ASN A 29 0.38 19.28 25.20
C ASN A 29 -0.60 19.46 26.38
N SER A 30 -1.90 19.50 26.14
CA SER A 30 -2.91 19.51 27.20
C SER A 30 -3.42 18.11 27.52
N LYS A 31 -4.01 17.92 28.71
CA LYS A 31 -4.57 16.61 29.13
C LYS A 31 -5.66 16.06 28.20
N ASN A 32 -6.23 16.91 27.34
CA ASN A 32 -7.37 16.57 26.48
C ASN A 32 -6.97 16.18 25.06
N CYS A 33 -5.67 16.17 24.73
CA CYS A 33 -5.18 15.92 23.37
C CYS A 33 -5.54 14.53 22.81
N ALA A 34 -5.80 13.53 23.66
CA ALA A 34 -6.27 12.21 23.24
C ALA A 34 -7.65 12.27 22.55
N GLY A 35 -8.54 13.15 23.03
CA GLY A 35 -9.90 13.33 22.51
C GLY A 35 -10.03 14.33 21.35
N ALA A 36 -8.90 14.83 20.85
CA ALA A 36 -8.87 15.81 19.76
C ALA A 36 -9.54 15.25 18.50
N LYS A 37 -10.54 15.97 17.98
CA LYS A 37 -11.26 15.61 16.76
C LYS A 37 -11.01 16.65 15.69
N LEU A 38 -10.83 16.21 14.45
CA LEU A 38 -10.67 17.10 13.32
C LEU A 38 -11.92 17.99 13.18
N ASN A 39 -11.72 19.30 13.12
CA ASN A 39 -12.77 20.25 12.80
C ASN A 39 -13.18 20.08 11.32
N ALA A 40 -14.42 19.70 11.06
CA ALA A 40 -14.91 19.46 9.71
C ALA A 40 -14.91 20.71 8.83
N ASP A 41 -14.98 21.90 9.44
CA ASP A 41 -15.05 23.18 8.70
C ASP A 41 -13.77 23.49 7.93
N ILE A 42 -12.64 22.87 8.29
CA ILE A 42 -11.36 23.10 7.60
C ILE A 42 -11.20 22.26 6.33
N VAL A 43 -12.01 21.20 6.17
CA VAL A 43 -11.82 20.20 5.12
C VAL A 43 -11.98 20.85 3.74
N GLY A 44 -10.94 20.73 2.91
CA GLY A 44 -10.92 21.29 1.55
C GLY A 44 -10.91 22.82 1.47
N LYS A 45 -10.69 23.55 2.58
CA LYS A 45 -10.63 25.01 2.58
C LYS A 45 -9.25 25.55 2.21
N PRO A 46 -9.17 26.76 1.61
CA PRO A 46 -7.89 27.41 1.32
C PRO A 46 -7.06 27.70 2.58
N ALA A 47 -5.73 27.66 2.47
CA ALA A 47 -4.81 27.95 3.58
C ALA A 47 -5.00 29.35 4.18
N THR A 48 -5.24 30.36 3.33
CA THR A 48 -5.53 31.74 3.75
C THR A 48 -6.79 31.83 4.61
N TRP A 49 -7.86 31.14 4.20
CA TRP A 49 -9.12 31.08 4.95
C TRP A 49 -8.93 30.39 6.31
N ILE A 50 -8.21 29.27 6.35
CA ILE A 50 -7.93 28.55 7.60
C ILE A 50 -7.15 29.42 8.58
N ALA A 51 -6.14 30.16 8.10
CA ALA A 51 -5.38 31.09 8.93
C ALA A 51 -6.28 32.17 9.54
N GLU A 52 -7.12 32.80 8.70
CA GLU A 52 -8.05 33.84 9.12
C GLU A 52 -9.02 33.35 10.20
N GLN A 53 -9.63 32.18 9.98
CA GLN A 53 -10.54 31.58 10.97
C GLN A 53 -9.84 31.14 12.26
N ALA A 54 -8.55 30.77 12.17
CA ALA A 54 -7.72 30.50 13.34
C ALA A 54 -7.30 31.79 14.09
N GLY A 55 -7.54 32.98 13.53
CA GLY A 55 -7.26 34.26 14.17
C GLY A 55 -5.90 34.86 13.84
N PHE A 56 -5.29 34.49 12.71
CA PHE A 56 -4.08 35.14 12.20
C PHE A 56 -4.17 35.35 10.68
N THR A 57 -3.26 36.12 10.10
CA THR A 57 -3.24 36.39 8.66
C THR A 57 -1.95 35.90 8.03
N VAL A 58 -2.04 35.49 6.76
CA VAL A 58 -0.90 35.06 5.94
C VAL A 58 -0.99 35.78 4.60
N PRO A 59 0.12 35.89 3.83
CA PRO A 59 0.11 36.53 2.53
C PRO A 59 -0.94 35.91 1.58
N GLU A 60 -1.52 36.74 0.72
CA GLU A 60 -2.40 36.27 -0.35
C GLU A 60 -1.67 35.28 -1.27
N GLY A 61 -2.37 34.25 -1.75
CA GLY A 61 -1.77 33.18 -2.54
C GLY A 61 -0.96 32.14 -1.74
N THR A 62 -0.99 32.20 -0.40
CA THR A 62 -0.45 31.11 0.42
C THR A 62 -1.14 29.78 0.09
N ASN A 63 -0.36 28.78 -0.34
CA ASN A 63 -0.88 27.47 -0.73
C ASN A 63 -0.95 26.50 0.43
N ILE A 64 0.04 26.51 1.33
CA ILE A 64 0.19 25.52 2.42
C ILE A 64 0.59 26.23 3.70
N LEU A 65 -0.05 25.89 4.83
CA LEU A 65 0.40 26.23 6.17
C LEU A 65 1.28 25.09 6.71
N ALA A 66 2.58 25.36 6.92
CA ALA A 66 3.53 24.40 7.47
C ALA A 66 3.78 24.68 8.95
N ALA A 67 3.61 23.67 9.80
CA ALA A 67 3.83 23.76 11.23
C ALA A 67 4.94 22.81 11.68
N GLU A 68 6.02 23.36 12.23
CA GLU A 68 7.08 22.53 12.83
C GLU A 68 6.55 21.79 14.06
N CYS A 69 6.69 20.46 14.05
CA CYS A 69 6.21 19.55 15.09
C CYS A 69 7.40 18.84 15.74
N LYS A 70 7.32 18.63 17.06
CA LYS A 70 8.43 18.02 17.80
C LYS A 70 8.40 16.50 17.76
N GLU A 71 7.21 15.93 17.82
CA GLU A 71 6.98 14.49 17.91
C GLU A 71 5.73 14.10 17.13
N VAL A 72 5.58 12.81 16.87
CA VAL A 72 4.36 12.22 16.33
C VAL A 72 3.56 11.64 17.48
N GLY A 73 2.31 12.06 17.65
CA GLY A 73 1.42 11.45 18.62
C GLY A 73 0.31 12.38 19.09
N GLU A 74 -0.35 11.96 20.16
CA GLU A 74 -1.55 12.66 20.64
C GLU A 74 -1.27 14.08 21.10
N ASN A 75 -0.13 14.30 21.79
CA ASN A 75 0.29 15.59 22.33
C ASN A 75 0.53 16.67 21.26
N GLU A 76 0.73 16.25 20.01
CA GLU A 76 0.97 17.12 18.85
C GLU A 76 -0.15 16.90 17.80
N PRO A 77 -1.36 17.46 18.00
CA PRO A 77 -2.52 17.11 17.18
C PRO A 77 -2.36 17.32 15.67
N LEU A 78 -1.50 18.25 15.25
CA LEU A 78 -1.21 18.48 13.85
C LEU A 78 -0.53 17.29 13.14
N THR A 79 -0.02 16.29 13.86
CA THR A 79 0.47 15.04 13.26
C THR A 79 -0.65 14.03 12.95
N ARG A 80 -1.91 14.36 13.21
CA ARG A 80 -3.07 13.58 12.72
C ARG A 80 -3.37 13.92 11.25
N GLU A 81 -4.31 13.18 10.66
CA GLU A 81 -4.90 13.53 9.38
C GLU A 81 -5.68 14.86 9.46
N LYS A 82 -5.57 15.69 8.42
CA LYS A 82 -6.09 17.08 8.42
C LYS A 82 -7.00 17.43 7.23
N LEU A 83 -6.96 16.65 6.15
CA LEU A 83 -7.79 16.82 4.94
C LEU A 83 -7.89 18.27 4.42
N SER A 84 -6.80 19.03 4.57
CA SER A 84 -6.71 20.48 4.29
C SER A 84 -5.25 20.83 3.99
N PRO A 85 -4.97 22.02 3.41
CA PRO A 85 -3.60 22.46 3.07
C PRO A 85 -2.78 22.89 4.31
N VAL A 86 -2.77 22.02 5.33
CA VAL A 86 -1.97 22.17 6.55
C VAL A 86 -1.04 20.95 6.64
N ILE A 87 0.26 21.19 6.78
CA ILE A 87 1.27 20.13 6.86
C ILE A 87 2.07 20.23 8.16
N ALA A 88 2.28 19.08 8.81
CA ALA A 88 3.22 18.97 9.91
C ALA A 88 4.62 18.71 9.35
N VAL A 89 5.62 19.46 9.81
CA VAL A 89 7.01 19.32 9.41
C VAL A 89 7.81 18.85 10.61
N LEU A 90 8.42 17.67 10.51
CA LEU A 90 9.30 17.15 11.55
C LEU A 90 10.71 17.08 11.00
N LYS A 91 11.66 17.70 11.70
CA LYS A 91 13.08 17.59 11.34
C LYS A 91 13.60 16.23 11.79
N SER A 92 14.32 15.57 10.91
CA SER A 92 15.05 14.35 11.24
C SER A 92 16.54 14.63 11.45
N GLU A 93 17.16 13.86 12.34
CA GLU A 93 18.59 13.94 12.66
C GLU A 93 19.42 12.83 12.00
N SER A 94 18.76 11.75 11.55
CA SER A 94 19.40 10.62 10.89
C SER A 94 18.42 9.85 10.00
N ARG A 95 18.94 8.99 9.13
CA ARG A 95 18.13 8.08 8.30
C ARG A 95 17.16 7.23 9.15
N GLU A 96 17.67 6.65 10.23
CA GLU A 96 16.90 5.80 11.14
C GLU A 96 15.80 6.58 11.86
N ASP A 97 16.10 7.79 12.33
CA ASP A 97 15.13 8.68 12.95
C ASP A 97 14.02 9.09 11.96
N GLY A 98 14.37 9.37 10.70
CA GLY A 98 13.42 9.70 9.64
C GLY A 98 12.44 8.55 9.34
N ILE A 99 12.98 7.33 9.20
CA ILE A 99 12.17 6.11 9.01
C ILE A 99 11.30 5.86 10.24
N THR A 100 11.82 6.07 11.44
CA THR A 100 11.08 5.91 12.71
C THR A 100 9.90 6.89 12.79
N LYS A 101 10.13 8.17 12.49
CA LYS A 101 9.07 9.19 12.45
C LYS A 101 8.01 8.89 11.39
N ALA A 102 8.41 8.43 10.21
CA ALA A 102 7.47 8.01 9.16
C ALA A 102 6.65 6.80 9.60
N ARG A 103 7.28 5.80 10.22
CA ARG A 103 6.60 4.62 10.79
C ARG A 103 5.59 5.04 11.86
N GLN A 104 5.97 5.90 12.80
CA GLN A 104 5.08 6.44 13.83
C GLN A 104 3.89 7.17 13.22
N MET A 105 4.11 7.98 12.18
CA MET A 105 3.03 8.74 11.51
C MET A 105 1.98 7.81 10.91
N VAL A 106 2.43 6.75 10.22
CA VAL A 106 1.53 5.74 9.65
C VAL A 106 0.88 4.90 10.73
N GLU A 107 1.61 4.50 11.77
CA GLU A 107 1.06 3.71 12.88
C GLU A 107 0.01 4.46 13.71
N PHE A 108 0.10 5.79 13.78
CA PHE A 108 -0.82 6.59 14.59
C PHE A 108 -2.25 6.60 14.03
N ASN A 109 -2.45 6.95 12.75
CA ASN A 109 -3.78 6.99 12.14
C ASN A 109 -3.82 6.57 10.65
N GLY A 110 -2.73 6.06 10.08
CA GLY A 110 -2.59 5.80 8.64
C GLY A 110 -2.28 4.34 8.25
N LEU A 111 -2.44 3.40 9.18
CA LEU A 111 -1.99 2.01 9.01
C LEU A 111 -2.51 1.39 7.70
N GLY A 112 -1.57 0.92 6.88
CA GLY A 112 -1.85 0.27 5.61
C GLY A 112 -2.23 1.21 4.47
N HIS A 113 -2.40 2.52 4.69
CA HIS A 113 -2.87 3.40 3.62
C HIS A 113 -1.75 3.75 2.63
N SER A 114 -1.00 4.83 2.86
CA SER A 114 0.03 5.31 1.95
C SER A 114 1.20 5.93 2.71
N ALA A 115 2.39 5.82 2.14
CA ALA A 115 3.57 6.55 2.56
C ALA A 115 4.33 7.03 1.31
N ALA A 116 5.06 8.14 1.41
CA ALA A 116 5.86 8.64 0.31
C ALA A 116 7.29 8.94 0.76
N ILE A 117 8.24 8.71 -0.14
CA ILE A 117 9.65 9.01 0.06
C ILE A 117 10.22 9.71 -1.17
N HIS A 118 11.04 10.75 -0.93
CA HIS A 118 11.79 11.43 -1.97
C HIS A 118 13.28 11.22 -1.70
N THR A 119 13.96 10.46 -2.57
CA THR A 119 15.37 10.09 -2.41
C THR A 119 15.97 9.63 -3.74
N ALA A 120 17.27 9.85 -3.93
CA ALA A 120 18.05 9.25 -5.02
C ALA A 120 18.64 7.89 -4.62
N ASP A 121 18.58 7.51 -3.35
CA ASP A 121 19.07 6.22 -2.82
C ASP A 121 17.98 5.14 -2.93
N GLU A 122 18.19 4.20 -3.84
CA GLU A 122 17.27 3.07 -4.07
C GLU A 122 17.21 2.10 -2.89
N GLU A 123 18.32 1.88 -2.18
CA GLU A 123 18.35 1.00 -1.01
C GLU A 123 17.58 1.62 0.15
N LEU A 124 17.61 2.94 0.29
CA LEU A 124 16.74 3.66 1.23
C LEU A 124 15.26 3.47 0.89
N THR A 125 14.90 3.48 -0.39
CA THR A 125 13.50 3.22 -0.80
C THR A 125 13.06 1.82 -0.38
N LYS A 126 13.92 0.80 -0.57
CA LYS A 126 13.64 -0.58 -0.15
C LYS A 126 13.55 -0.72 1.37
N GLU A 127 14.44 -0.07 2.11
CA GLU A 127 14.42 -0.06 3.58
C GLU A 127 13.14 0.60 4.11
N PHE A 128 12.80 1.78 3.57
CA PHE A 128 11.58 2.49 3.92
C PHE A 128 10.33 1.65 3.67
N GLY A 129 10.26 0.99 2.51
CA GLY A 129 9.14 0.11 2.15
C GLY A 129 9.00 -1.13 3.03
N LYS A 130 10.10 -1.62 3.63
CA LYS A 130 10.05 -2.72 4.61
C LYS A 130 9.63 -2.25 6.01
N ALA A 131 10.07 -1.06 6.40
CA ALA A 131 9.89 -0.55 7.76
C ALA A 131 8.52 0.11 7.99
N VAL A 132 7.99 0.82 6.99
CA VAL A 132 6.73 1.58 7.11
C VAL A 132 5.56 0.69 6.69
N LYS A 133 4.60 0.49 7.60
CA LYS A 133 3.42 -0.35 7.39
C LYS A 133 2.35 0.33 6.52
N ALA A 134 2.73 0.77 5.33
CA ALA A 134 1.83 1.28 4.30
C ALA A 134 1.78 0.28 3.13
N ILE A 135 0.61 0.11 2.52
CA ILE A 135 0.47 -0.76 1.34
C ILE A 135 1.04 -0.06 0.09
N ARG A 136 0.76 1.24 -0.07
CA ARG A 136 1.30 2.05 -1.16
C ARG A 136 2.48 2.86 -0.67
N VAL A 137 3.68 2.51 -1.13
CA VAL A 137 4.90 3.28 -0.91
C VAL A 137 5.24 3.99 -2.21
N ILE A 138 5.05 5.32 -2.23
CA ILE A 138 5.26 6.16 -3.40
C ILE A 138 6.68 6.74 -3.35
N CYS A 139 7.50 6.42 -4.36
CA CYS A 139 8.84 6.98 -4.48
C CYS A 139 8.87 8.12 -5.50
N ASN A 140 9.46 9.25 -5.13
CA ASN A 140 9.74 10.39 -6.02
C ASN A 140 8.55 10.92 -6.83
N SER A 141 7.33 10.82 -6.30
CA SER A 141 6.10 11.28 -6.96
C SER A 141 5.14 11.93 -5.95
N PRO A 142 4.25 12.85 -6.39
CA PRO A 142 3.22 13.41 -5.51
C PRO A 142 2.34 12.29 -4.92
N SER A 143 2.22 12.24 -3.60
CA SER A 143 1.56 11.13 -2.89
C SER A 143 0.08 10.97 -3.25
N THR A 144 -0.64 12.07 -3.49
CA THR A 144 -2.05 12.06 -3.90
C THR A 144 -2.23 11.30 -5.21
N PHE A 145 -1.49 11.68 -6.25
CA PHE A 145 -1.62 11.07 -7.59
C PHE A 145 -0.91 9.71 -7.68
N GLY A 146 0.22 9.56 -6.99
CA GLY A 146 0.90 8.27 -6.90
C GLY A 146 0.09 7.23 -6.12
N GLY A 147 -0.73 7.63 -5.15
CA GLY A 147 -1.57 6.71 -4.39
C GLY A 147 -2.73 6.13 -5.21
N ILE A 148 -3.40 6.96 -6.01
CA ILE A 148 -4.53 6.53 -6.86
C ILE A 148 -4.08 5.69 -8.06
N GLY A 149 -2.83 5.82 -8.51
CA GLY A 149 -2.24 5.01 -9.57
C GLY A 149 -2.36 5.59 -10.98
N ASP A 150 -1.70 4.92 -11.93
CA ASP A 150 -1.64 5.16 -13.39
C ASP A 150 -1.04 6.50 -13.87
N VAL A 151 -1.14 7.58 -13.08
CA VAL A 151 -0.66 8.91 -13.49
C VAL A 151 0.86 9.03 -13.43
N TYR A 152 1.48 8.53 -12.35
CA TYR A 152 2.93 8.63 -12.11
C TYR A 152 3.60 7.27 -11.88
N ASN A 153 2.82 6.20 -11.70
CA ASN A 153 3.32 4.85 -11.43
C ASN A 153 2.36 3.79 -11.98
N ALA A 154 2.77 2.53 -11.89
CA ALA A 154 2.01 1.40 -12.42
C ALA A 154 1.00 0.79 -11.41
N PHE A 155 0.62 1.50 -10.35
CA PHE A 155 -0.45 1.03 -9.47
C PHE A 155 -1.78 1.04 -10.24
N LEU A 156 -2.66 0.09 -9.93
CA LEU A 156 -3.99 0.04 -10.53
C LEU A 156 -4.75 1.34 -10.22
N PRO A 157 -5.34 2.01 -11.22
CA PRO A 157 -6.10 3.23 -11.01
C PRO A 157 -7.34 2.95 -10.14
N SER A 158 -7.44 3.62 -8.99
CA SER A 158 -8.60 3.48 -8.10
C SER A 158 -8.77 4.68 -7.15
N LEU A 159 -10.02 4.94 -6.77
CA LEU A 159 -10.37 5.85 -5.67
C LEU A 159 -10.81 5.09 -4.41
N THR A 160 -10.77 3.76 -4.43
CA THR A 160 -11.00 2.90 -3.27
C THR A 160 -9.71 2.16 -2.96
N LEU A 161 -8.96 2.71 -2.00
CA LEU A 161 -7.62 2.26 -1.66
C LEU A 161 -7.68 1.33 -0.44
N GLY A 162 -7.53 0.03 -0.65
CA GLY A 162 -7.56 -0.94 0.44
C GLY A 162 -6.33 -0.82 1.33
N CYS A 163 -6.50 -0.79 2.65
CA CYS A 163 -5.42 -0.68 3.63
C CYS A 163 -4.92 -2.04 4.15
N GLY A 164 -5.37 -3.15 3.56
CA GLY A 164 -5.00 -4.50 3.96
C GLY A 164 -5.35 -4.82 5.42
N SER A 165 -4.77 -5.90 5.95
CA SER A 165 -5.01 -6.32 7.33
C SER A 165 -4.54 -5.29 8.37
N TYR A 166 -3.54 -4.46 8.04
CA TYR A 166 -3.08 -3.36 8.89
C TYR A 166 -4.20 -2.35 9.18
N GLY A 167 -4.96 -1.97 8.16
CA GLY A 167 -6.10 -1.06 8.28
C GLY A 167 -7.44 -1.76 8.48
N ARG A 168 -7.46 -3.05 8.86
CA ARG A 168 -8.68 -3.86 9.05
C ARG A 168 -9.55 -3.97 7.77
N ASN A 169 -8.93 -4.06 6.60
CA ASN A 169 -9.61 -4.32 5.33
C ASN A 169 -9.29 -5.74 4.81
N SER A 170 -10.22 -6.31 4.03
CA SER A 170 -10.03 -7.60 3.34
C SER A 170 -9.16 -7.51 2.09
N VAL A 171 -8.92 -6.29 1.60
CA VAL A 171 -8.14 -6.01 0.38
C VAL A 171 -7.02 -5.03 0.73
N GLY A 172 -5.81 -5.34 0.27
CA GLY A 172 -4.61 -4.51 0.41
C GLY A 172 -4.09 -4.05 -0.95
N ASP A 173 -4.99 -3.71 -1.86
CA ASP A 173 -4.69 -3.26 -3.21
C ASP A 173 -5.60 -2.08 -3.57
N ASN A 174 -5.31 -1.43 -4.68
CA ASN A 174 -6.22 -0.49 -5.32
C ASN A 174 -7.37 -1.29 -5.93
N VAL A 175 -8.58 -1.12 -5.37
CA VAL A 175 -9.73 -1.95 -5.74
C VAL A 175 -10.07 -1.74 -7.21
N SER A 176 -10.21 -2.84 -7.93
CA SER A 176 -10.54 -2.88 -9.36
C SER A 176 -11.62 -3.91 -9.65
N ALA A 177 -11.98 -4.07 -10.94
CA ALA A 177 -13.01 -5.00 -11.38
C ALA A 177 -12.78 -6.44 -10.91
N ILE A 178 -11.51 -6.90 -10.78
CA ILE A 178 -11.21 -8.26 -10.34
C ILE A 178 -11.68 -8.55 -8.91
N ASN A 179 -11.74 -7.51 -8.06
CA ASN A 179 -12.23 -7.63 -6.69
C ASN A 179 -13.75 -7.78 -6.61
N LEU A 180 -14.47 -7.50 -7.72
CA LEU A 180 -15.93 -7.56 -7.81
C LEU A 180 -16.43 -8.82 -8.51
N LEU A 181 -15.53 -9.71 -8.93
CA LEU A 181 -15.89 -10.94 -9.64
C LEU A 181 -15.89 -12.15 -8.70
N ASN A 182 -16.95 -12.95 -8.80
CA ASN A 182 -16.97 -14.29 -8.23
C ASN A 182 -16.34 -15.29 -9.20
N ILE A 183 -15.18 -15.84 -8.86
CA ILE A 183 -14.50 -16.85 -9.68
C ILE A 183 -14.94 -18.25 -9.25
N LYS A 184 -15.84 -18.87 -10.03
CA LYS A 184 -16.26 -20.26 -9.81
C LYS A 184 -15.15 -21.22 -10.26
N LYS A 185 -14.64 -22.04 -9.34
CA LYS A 185 -13.63 -23.08 -9.63
C LYS A 185 -14.28 -24.47 -9.57
N VAL A 186 -14.19 -25.25 -10.65
CA VAL A 186 -14.64 -26.64 -10.69
C VAL A 186 -13.42 -27.55 -10.48
N GLY A 187 -13.26 -28.04 -9.27
CA GLY A 187 -12.17 -28.95 -8.91
C GLY A 187 -12.56 -30.41 -9.16
N ARG A 188 -11.89 -31.07 -10.12
CA ARG A 188 -12.02 -32.52 -10.29
C ARG A 188 -11.09 -33.25 -9.33
N ARG A 189 -11.58 -34.26 -8.61
CA ARG A 189 -10.73 -35.17 -7.82
C ARG A 189 -9.70 -35.82 -8.74
N ARG A 190 -8.42 -35.65 -8.40
CA ARG A 190 -7.31 -36.45 -8.93
C ARG A 190 -6.85 -37.39 -7.82
N ASN A 191 -6.61 -38.66 -8.14
CA ASN A 191 -5.94 -39.54 -7.20
C ASN A 191 -4.46 -39.17 -7.21
N ASN A 192 -3.92 -38.79 -6.05
CA ASN A 192 -2.48 -38.68 -5.91
C ASN A 192 -1.89 -40.08 -6.08
N MET A 193 -0.89 -40.19 -6.94
CA MET A 193 -0.18 -41.43 -7.18
C MET A 193 0.37 -41.97 -5.85
N GLN A 194 -0.02 -43.18 -5.49
CA GLN A 194 0.44 -43.79 -4.25
C GLN A 194 1.93 -44.11 -4.38
N TRP A 195 2.70 -43.75 -3.35
CA TRP A 195 4.16 -43.91 -3.29
C TRP A 195 4.57 -45.34 -2.91
N MET A 196 3.62 -46.16 -2.43
CA MET A 196 3.82 -47.59 -2.27
C MET A 196 3.47 -48.31 -3.57
N LYS A 197 4.51 -48.69 -4.31
CA LYS A 197 4.42 -49.43 -5.56
C LYS A 197 4.71 -50.91 -5.31
N LEU A 198 3.69 -51.75 -5.37
CA LEU A 198 3.83 -53.21 -5.39
C LEU A 198 3.23 -53.68 -6.73
N PRO A 199 4.01 -53.88 -7.81
CA PRO A 199 5.47 -53.80 -8.00
C PRO A 199 6.02 -52.38 -8.32
N SER A 200 7.35 -52.19 -8.20
CA SER A 200 8.07 -50.89 -8.12
C SER A 200 7.96 -49.91 -9.31
N LYS A 201 7.33 -50.28 -10.44
CA LYS A 201 7.27 -49.45 -11.66
C LYS A 201 5.94 -49.50 -12.42
N THR A 202 4.83 -49.86 -11.77
CA THR A 202 3.50 -49.85 -12.41
C THR A 202 2.74 -48.56 -12.07
N TYR A 203 2.21 -47.87 -13.09
CA TYR A 203 1.36 -46.69 -12.94
C TYR A 203 -0.01 -46.98 -13.57
N PHE A 204 -1.08 -47.04 -12.78
CA PHE A 204 -2.41 -47.51 -13.25
C PHE A 204 -3.58 -46.55 -12.95
N GLU A 205 -3.28 -45.31 -12.54
CA GLU A 205 -4.29 -44.29 -12.23
C GLU A 205 -4.58 -43.38 -13.43
N ARG A 206 -5.73 -42.69 -13.41
CA ARG A 206 -6.06 -41.68 -14.42
C ARG A 206 -4.96 -40.61 -14.48
N ASP A 207 -4.60 -40.18 -15.69
CA ASP A 207 -3.51 -39.23 -15.97
C ASP A 207 -2.09 -39.76 -15.66
N SER A 208 -1.92 -41.07 -15.38
CA SER A 208 -0.60 -41.70 -15.14
C SER A 208 0.41 -41.45 -16.26
N ILE A 209 -0.08 -41.30 -17.48
CA ILE A 209 0.73 -41.09 -18.68
C ILE A 209 1.50 -39.76 -18.67
N GLN A 210 1.01 -38.73 -17.97
CA GLN A 210 1.72 -37.45 -17.81
C GLN A 210 3.06 -37.60 -17.10
N TYR A 211 3.29 -38.73 -16.41
CA TYR A 211 4.58 -39.00 -15.80
C TYR A 211 5.69 -39.22 -16.82
N LEU A 212 5.38 -39.61 -18.06
CA LEU A 212 6.37 -39.68 -19.14
C LEU A 212 7.13 -38.36 -19.31
N GLN A 213 6.45 -37.21 -19.20
CA GLN A 213 7.06 -35.87 -19.27
C GLN A 213 8.06 -35.60 -18.12
N LYS A 214 7.99 -36.36 -17.02
CA LYS A 214 8.83 -36.19 -15.82
C LYS A 214 9.89 -37.28 -15.69
N CYS A 215 9.84 -38.33 -16.51
CA CYS A 215 10.85 -39.38 -16.53
C CYS A 215 12.19 -38.79 -17.00
N ARG A 216 13.23 -38.91 -16.17
CA ARG A 216 14.60 -38.59 -16.56
C ARG A 216 15.26 -39.83 -17.16
N ASP A 217 16.19 -39.62 -18.09
CA ASP A 217 17.04 -40.67 -18.68
C ASP A 217 16.28 -41.76 -19.47
N VAL A 218 15.20 -41.39 -20.15
CA VAL A 218 14.43 -42.29 -21.04
C VAL A 218 14.69 -41.91 -22.50
N GLU A 219 15.36 -42.79 -23.24
CA GLU A 219 15.66 -42.59 -24.67
C GLU A 219 14.67 -43.29 -25.60
N ARG A 220 13.98 -44.31 -25.11
CA ARG A 220 13.05 -45.14 -25.89
C ARG A 220 11.84 -45.53 -25.05
N VAL A 221 10.66 -45.42 -25.64
CA VAL A 221 9.38 -45.79 -25.04
C VAL A 221 8.65 -46.72 -26.01
N MET A 222 8.09 -47.82 -25.49
CA MET A 222 7.18 -48.68 -26.24
C MET A 222 5.79 -48.52 -25.66
N ILE A 223 4.83 -48.10 -26.50
CA ILE A 223 3.42 -47.99 -26.14
C ILE A 223 2.72 -49.23 -26.69
N VAL A 224 2.15 -50.04 -25.80
CA VAL A 224 1.34 -51.21 -26.17
C VAL A 224 -0.12 -50.84 -25.95
N THR A 225 -0.91 -50.84 -27.02
CA THR A 225 -2.33 -50.48 -27.00
C THR A 225 -3.09 -51.24 -28.09
N ASP A 226 -4.42 -51.25 -28.03
CA ASP A 226 -5.25 -51.92 -29.03
C ASP A 226 -5.48 -51.04 -30.27
N HIS A 227 -6.06 -51.63 -31.34
CA HIS A 227 -6.32 -50.91 -32.58
C HIS A 227 -7.32 -49.75 -32.40
N ALA A 228 -8.27 -49.90 -31.46
CA ALA A 228 -9.29 -48.89 -31.20
C ALA A 228 -8.70 -47.61 -30.58
N MET A 229 -7.74 -47.73 -29.66
CA MET A 229 -7.07 -46.57 -29.07
C MET A 229 -6.25 -45.77 -30.10
N VAL A 230 -5.75 -46.43 -31.14
CA VAL A 230 -5.08 -45.78 -32.27
C VAL A 230 -6.10 -45.01 -33.13
N GLU A 231 -7.18 -45.67 -33.56
CA GLU A 231 -8.22 -45.04 -34.40
C GLU A 231 -8.92 -43.86 -33.71
N LEU A 232 -9.08 -43.92 -32.38
CA LEU A 232 -9.67 -42.86 -31.57
C LEU A 232 -8.68 -41.71 -31.27
N GLY A 233 -7.44 -41.77 -31.78
CA GLY A 233 -6.44 -40.70 -31.66
C GLY A 233 -5.85 -40.55 -30.25
N PHE A 234 -5.99 -41.54 -29.36
CA PHE A 234 -5.40 -41.47 -28.02
C PHE A 234 -3.88 -41.64 -28.06
N LEU A 235 -3.35 -42.43 -29.00
CA LEU A 235 -1.91 -42.60 -29.22
C LEU A 235 -1.25 -41.26 -29.58
N ASP A 236 -1.85 -40.51 -30.50
CA ASP A 236 -1.29 -39.24 -30.99
C ASP A 236 -1.17 -38.22 -29.85
N ARG A 237 -2.17 -38.14 -28.97
CA ARG A 237 -2.13 -37.27 -27.79
C ARG A 237 -1.00 -37.61 -26.81
N ILE A 238 -0.47 -38.83 -26.84
CA ILE A 238 0.65 -39.26 -26.00
C ILE A 238 1.98 -38.88 -26.65
N ILE A 239 2.06 -38.99 -27.98
CA ILE A 239 3.25 -38.64 -28.76
C ILE A 239 3.45 -37.11 -28.81
N GLU A 240 2.36 -36.35 -28.85
CA GLU A 240 2.37 -34.88 -28.96
C GLU A 240 2.58 -34.12 -27.63
N GLN A 241 2.64 -34.83 -26.50
CA GLN A 241 2.81 -34.28 -25.14
C GLN A 241 4.25 -33.88 -24.83
#